data_AF-A0A497CNV0-F1
#
_entry.id   AF-A0A497CNV0-F1
#
_cell.length_a   1.000
_cell.length_b   1.000
_cell.length_c   1.000
_cell.angle_alpha   90.00
_cell.angle_beta   90.00
_cell.angle_gamma   90.00
#
_symmetry.space_group_name_H-M   'P 1'
#
loop_
_entity.id
_entity.type
_entity.pdbx_description
1 polymer ?
#
loop_
_entity_poly.entity_id
_entity_poly.type
_entity_poly.pdbx_seq_one_letter_code
_entity_poly.pdbx_strand_id
1 'polypeptide(L)'
;MPHQPEQILEDKLVKQLGSIGYSYVELRHEAELLQNLKEQLEKHNDVLLTGNEFLQVLNHLDKGNVFERAKILRDKMQLTKENGDSIYIEFINQEQWCKNLFQVTQQVAIEGKYKNRYDVTILINGLPLVQIELKRRGLELK
;
A
#
# COMPACT_ATOMS: atom_id res chain seq x y z
N MET A 1 -23.25 23.25 14.62
CA MET A 1 -22.63 21.91 14.81
C MET A 1 -21.17 22.14 15.14
N PRO A 2 -20.57 21.44 16.13
CA PRO A 2 -19.18 21.72 16.49
C PRO A 2 -18.26 21.31 15.34
N HIS A 3 -17.30 22.19 15.02
CA HIS A 3 -16.30 21.98 13.98
C HIS A 3 -15.42 20.78 14.34
N GLN A 4 -15.38 19.76 13.48
CA GLN A 4 -14.48 18.62 13.63
C GLN A 4 -13.28 18.82 12.69
N PRO A 5 -12.04 18.95 13.22
CA PRO A 5 -10.82 18.95 12.41
C PRO A 5 -10.71 17.69 11.55
N GLU A 6 -10.07 17.78 10.39
CA GLU A 6 -9.84 16.64 9.48
C GLU A 6 -9.15 15.49 10.19
N GLN A 7 -8.18 15.79 11.07
CA GLN A 7 -7.48 14.78 11.87
C GLN A 7 -8.44 13.87 12.64
N ILE A 8 -9.50 14.43 13.23
CA ILE A 8 -10.48 13.61 13.97
C ILE A 8 -11.31 12.74 13.01
N LEU A 9 -11.53 13.17 11.77
CA LEU A 9 -12.19 12.34 10.75
C LEU A 9 -11.29 11.18 10.33
N GLU A 10 -10.00 11.42 10.13
CA GLU A 10 -9.00 10.38 9.84
C GLU A 10 -8.92 9.35 10.97
N ASP A 11 -8.73 9.80 12.20
CA ASP A 11 -8.56 8.91 13.36
C ASP A 11 -9.81 8.03 13.55
N LYS A 12 -11.00 8.58 13.28
CA LYS A 12 -12.25 7.80 13.30
C LYS A 12 -12.30 6.78 12.15
N LEU A 13 -11.89 7.17 10.95
CA LEU A 13 -11.86 6.28 9.80
C LEU A 13 -10.86 5.13 10.01
N VAL A 14 -9.64 5.42 10.46
CA VAL A 14 -8.62 4.42 10.81
C VAL A 14 -9.14 3.48 11.89
N LYS A 15 -9.77 4.01 12.94
CA LYS A 15 -10.38 3.17 13.99
C LYS A 15 -11.49 2.27 13.44
N GLN A 16 -12.32 2.76 12.53
CA GLN A 16 -13.35 1.95 11.88
C GLN A 16 -12.75 0.85 11.00
N LEU A 17 -11.75 1.18 10.18
CA LEU A 17 -11.02 0.20 9.37
C LEU A 17 -10.36 -0.87 10.24
N GLY A 18 -9.76 -0.47 11.36
CA GLY A 18 -9.21 -1.39 12.36
C GLY A 18 -10.25 -2.36 12.92
N SER A 19 -11.48 -1.89 13.18
CA SER A 19 -12.56 -2.75 13.68
C SER A 19 -13.05 -3.81 12.68
N ILE A 20 -12.75 -3.65 11.39
CA ILE A 20 -13.09 -4.61 10.33
C ILE A 20 -11.87 -5.37 9.80
N GLY A 21 -10.74 -5.34 10.51
CA GLY A 21 -9.58 -6.20 10.25
C GLY A 21 -8.41 -5.56 9.51
N TYR A 22 -8.41 -4.25 9.27
CA TYR A 22 -7.26 -3.55 8.69
C TYR A 22 -6.21 -3.28 9.76
N SER A 23 -4.98 -3.70 9.55
CA SER A 23 -3.89 -3.42 10.49
C SER A 23 -3.38 -2.00 10.33
N TYR A 24 -3.38 -1.20 11.40
CA TYR A 24 -2.75 0.11 11.36
C TYR A 24 -1.22 -0.03 11.29
N VAL A 25 -0.60 0.69 10.37
CA VAL A 25 0.86 0.81 10.28
C VAL A 25 1.27 2.27 10.18
N GLU A 26 2.26 2.64 10.97
CA GLU A 26 2.85 3.97 10.93
C GLU A 26 4.00 3.98 9.93
N LEU A 27 3.83 4.72 8.82
CA LEU A 27 4.80 4.83 7.73
C LEU A 27 5.03 6.30 7.44
N ARG A 28 6.20 6.82 7.78
CA ARG A 28 6.55 8.24 7.73
C ARG A 28 7.28 8.60 6.45
N HIS A 29 8.06 7.66 5.90
CA HIS A 29 8.95 7.91 4.76
C HIS A 29 8.92 6.77 3.74
N GLU A 30 9.40 7.05 2.52
CA GLU A 30 9.42 6.10 1.41
C GLU A 30 10.16 4.79 1.75
N ALA A 31 11.28 4.87 2.48
CA ALA A 31 12.01 3.68 2.90
C ALA A 31 11.16 2.71 3.75
N GLU A 32 10.29 3.25 4.61
CA GLU A 32 9.38 2.44 5.45
C GLU A 32 8.24 1.83 4.60
N LEU A 33 7.74 2.57 3.60
CA LEU A 33 6.79 2.02 2.63
C LEU A 33 7.39 0.84 1.86
N LEU A 34 8.63 0.98 1.37
CA LEU A 34 9.32 -0.08 0.63
C LEU A 34 9.62 -1.29 1.51
N GLN A 35 10.05 -1.06 2.76
CA GLN A 35 10.28 -2.14 3.72
C GLN A 35 8.97 -2.87 4.05
N ASN A 36 7.88 -2.15 4.29
CA ASN A 36 6.57 -2.74 4.52
C ASN A 36 6.10 -3.53 3.28
N LEU A 37 6.25 -2.98 2.07
CA LEU A 37 5.91 -3.69 0.83
C LEU A 37 6.66 -5.03 0.72
N LYS A 38 7.97 -5.03 0.98
CA LYS A 38 8.79 -6.25 0.98
C LYS A 38 8.23 -7.29 1.96
N GLU A 39 8.04 -6.91 3.22
CA GLU A 39 7.56 -7.83 4.26
C GLU A 39 6.17 -8.38 3.96
N GLN A 40 5.26 -7.57 3.44
CA GLN A 40 3.92 -8.03 3.11
C GLN A 40 3.90 -8.95 1.88
N LEU A 41 4.72 -8.68 0.86
CA LEU A 41 4.86 -9.57 -0.31
C LEU A 41 5.50 -10.91 0.08
N GLU A 42 6.52 -10.88 0.93
CA GLU A 42 7.15 -12.07 1.49
C GLU A 42 6.14 -12.93 2.25
N LYS A 43 5.32 -12.32 3.11
CA LYS A 43 4.23 -13.00 3.84
C LYS A 43 3.14 -13.55 2.92
N HIS A 44 2.68 -12.75 1.95
CA HIS A 44 1.60 -13.14 1.03
C HIS A 44 2.01 -14.33 0.16
N ASN A 45 3.27 -14.37 -0.28
CA ASN A 45 3.78 -15.39 -1.20
C ASN A 45 4.51 -16.55 -0.50
N ASP A 46 4.68 -16.49 0.83
CA ASP A 46 5.47 -17.46 1.62
C ASP A 46 6.91 -17.62 1.08
N VAL A 47 7.59 -16.50 0.87
CA VAL A 47 8.96 -16.45 0.35
C VAL A 47 9.81 -15.44 1.12
N LEU A 48 11.13 -15.63 1.07
CA LEU A 48 12.10 -14.62 1.48
C LEU A 48 12.83 -14.08 0.26
N LEU A 49 12.91 -12.75 0.17
CA LEU A 49 13.57 -12.02 -0.90
C LEU A 49 14.84 -11.35 -0.37
N THR A 50 15.94 -11.53 -1.09
CA THR A 50 17.14 -10.70 -0.87
C THR A 50 16.88 -9.27 -1.33
N GLY A 51 17.77 -8.33 -0.99
CA GLY A 51 17.65 -6.94 -1.45
C GLY A 51 17.65 -6.83 -2.98
N ASN A 52 18.47 -7.62 -3.66
CA ASN A 52 18.55 -7.65 -5.12
C ASN A 52 17.29 -8.26 -5.75
N GLU A 53 16.78 -9.36 -5.18
CA GLU A 53 15.54 -9.99 -5.62
C GLU A 53 14.36 -9.03 -5.47
N PHE A 54 14.26 -8.33 -4.33
CA PHE A 54 13.24 -7.31 -4.12
C PHE A 54 13.38 -6.12 -5.07
N LEU A 55 14.60 -5.69 -5.39
CA LEU A 55 14.84 -4.65 -6.39
C LEU A 55 14.32 -5.05 -7.78
N GLN A 56 14.45 -6.32 -8.16
CA GLN A 56 13.87 -6.83 -9.41
C GLN A 56 12.33 -6.75 -9.39
N VAL A 57 11.71 -7.03 -8.25
CA VAL A 57 10.25 -6.88 -8.05
C VAL A 57 9.83 -5.42 -8.20
N LEU A 58 10.54 -4.48 -7.57
CA LEU A 58 10.27 -3.04 -7.71
C LEU A 58 10.39 -2.58 -9.17
N ASN A 59 11.48 -2.99 -9.85
CA ASN A 59 11.68 -2.68 -11.26
C ASN A 59 10.60 -3.28 -12.17
N HIS A 60 9.98 -4.38 -11.77
CA HIS A 60 8.85 -4.95 -12.49
C HIS A 60 7.58 -4.11 -12.29
N LEU A 61 7.28 -3.72 -11.05
CA LEU A 61 6.12 -2.88 -10.69
C LEU A 61 6.16 -1.48 -11.32
N ASP A 62 7.34 -0.92 -11.54
CA ASP A 62 7.50 0.45 -12.09
C ASP A 62 7.34 0.52 -13.63
N LYS A 63 7.20 -0.62 -14.31
CA LYS A 63 7.10 -0.65 -15.78
C LYS A 63 5.81 -0.04 -16.31
N GLY A 64 5.95 0.69 -17.41
CA GLY A 64 4.82 1.16 -18.22
C GLY A 64 4.02 2.29 -17.59
N ASN A 65 2.90 2.62 -18.26
CA ASN A 65 1.98 3.65 -17.82
C ASN A 65 0.98 3.11 -16.78
N VAL A 66 0.06 3.94 -16.30
CA VAL A 66 -0.95 3.57 -15.29
C VAL A 66 -1.78 2.33 -15.66
N PHE A 67 -2.11 2.15 -16.95
CA PHE A 67 -2.88 1.00 -17.41
C PHE A 67 -2.04 -0.28 -17.38
N GLU A 68 -0.79 -0.21 -17.81
CA GLU A 68 0.14 -1.35 -17.77
C GLU A 68 0.47 -1.74 -16.33
N ARG A 69 0.70 -0.78 -15.44
CA ARG A 69 0.87 -1.03 -14.00
C ARG A 69 -0.35 -1.73 -13.41
N ALA A 70 -1.55 -1.31 -13.78
CA ALA A 70 -2.77 -1.97 -13.33
C ALA A 70 -2.85 -3.43 -13.82
N LYS A 71 -2.37 -3.75 -15.03
CA LYS A 71 -2.28 -5.15 -15.52
C LYS A 71 -1.22 -5.93 -14.74
N ILE A 72 -0.03 -5.35 -14.55
CA ILE A 72 1.07 -5.96 -13.77
C ILE A 72 0.59 -6.35 -12.37
N LEU A 73 -0.13 -5.47 -11.68
CA LEU A 73 -0.65 -5.73 -10.34
C LEU A 73 -1.65 -6.90 -10.26
N ARG A 74 -2.31 -7.24 -11.37
CA ARG A 74 -3.27 -8.34 -11.46
C ARG A 74 -2.64 -9.64 -11.99
N ASP A 75 -1.40 -9.58 -12.45
CA ASP A 75 -0.68 -10.73 -12.98
C ASP A 75 0.34 -11.26 -11.96
N LYS A 76 0.93 -12.42 -12.26
CA LYS A 76 2.04 -12.98 -11.51
C LYS A 76 3.36 -12.65 -12.20
N MET A 77 4.33 -12.21 -11.42
CA MET A 77 5.69 -12.00 -11.90
C MET A 77 6.50 -13.27 -11.73
N GLN A 78 7.08 -13.80 -12.81
CA GLN A 78 8.15 -14.79 -12.69
C GLN A 78 9.43 -14.11 -12.20
N LEU A 79 10.01 -14.62 -11.12
CA LEU A 79 11.28 -14.17 -10.55
C LEU A 79 12.27 -15.33 -10.53
N THR A 80 13.44 -15.12 -11.12
CA THR A 80 14.57 -16.04 -10.95
C THR A 80 15.36 -15.59 -9.72
N LYS A 81 15.36 -16.44 -8.70
CA LYS A 81 16.09 -16.23 -7.46
C LYS A 81 17.60 -16.33 -7.68
N GLU A 82 18.36 -15.79 -6.74
CA GLU A 82 19.83 -15.82 -6.78
C GLU A 82 20.40 -17.25 -6.68
N ASN A 83 19.63 -18.17 -6.07
CA ASN A 83 19.98 -19.60 -6.02
C ASN A 83 19.65 -20.37 -7.33
N GLY A 84 19.07 -19.69 -8.33
CA GLY A 84 18.68 -20.27 -9.62
C GLY A 84 17.23 -20.75 -9.70
N ASP A 85 16.48 -20.78 -8.59
CA ASP A 85 15.09 -21.21 -8.59
C ASP A 85 14.20 -20.20 -9.31
N SER A 86 13.17 -20.69 -10.01
CA SER A 86 12.11 -19.84 -10.58
C SER A 86 10.87 -19.90 -9.69
N ILE A 87 10.44 -18.74 -9.20
CA ILE A 87 9.21 -18.59 -8.42
C ILE A 87 8.25 -17.62 -9.12
N TYR A 88 6.98 -17.66 -8.74
CA TYR A 88 5.98 -16.70 -9.18
C TYR A 88 5.52 -15.85 -8.00
N ILE A 89 5.70 -14.55 -8.10
CA ILE A 89 5.23 -13.56 -7.13
C ILE A 89 3.85 -13.08 -7.56
N GLU A 90 2.86 -13.29 -6.70
CA GLU A 90 1.52 -12.72 -6.79
C GLU A 90 1.46 -11.41 -5.98
N PHE A 91 0.98 -10.34 -6.63
CA PHE A 91 0.85 -9.02 -5.99
C PHE A 91 -0.51 -8.85 -5.30
N ILE A 92 -1.58 -9.30 -5.95
CA ILE A 92 -2.95 -9.23 -5.46
C ILE A 92 -3.63 -10.56 -5.78
N ASN A 93 -4.15 -11.23 -4.76
CA ASN A 93 -4.95 -12.42 -4.95
C ASN A 93 -6.38 -12.01 -5.35
N GLN A 94 -6.73 -12.21 -6.63
CA GLN A 94 -8.04 -11.85 -7.16
C GLN A 94 -9.11 -12.93 -6.95
N GLU A 95 -8.69 -14.18 -6.75
CA GLU A 95 -9.60 -15.33 -6.59
C GLU A 95 -10.09 -15.45 -5.14
N GLN A 96 -9.15 -15.41 -4.20
CA GLN A 96 -9.35 -15.49 -2.76
C GLN A 96 -8.98 -14.16 -2.11
N TRP A 97 -9.77 -13.13 -2.39
CA TRP A 97 -9.53 -11.75 -1.96
C TRP A 97 -9.24 -11.61 -0.45
N CYS A 98 -9.84 -12.48 0.37
CA CYS A 98 -9.68 -12.48 1.82
C CYS A 98 -8.31 -12.97 2.30
N LYS A 99 -7.48 -13.55 1.42
CA LYS A 99 -6.10 -13.94 1.72
C LYS A 99 -5.10 -12.80 1.58
N ASN A 100 -5.51 -11.67 0.99
CA ASN A 100 -4.66 -10.48 0.98
C ASN A 100 -4.53 -9.89 2.38
N LEU A 101 -3.41 -9.23 2.63
CA LEU A 101 -3.09 -8.54 3.86
C LEU A 101 -3.51 -7.07 3.73
N PHE A 102 -4.44 -6.65 4.58
CA PHE A 102 -5.00 -5.29 4.54
C PHE A 102 -4.40 -4.43 5.66
N GLN A 103 -3.82 -3.30 5.28
CA GLN A 103 -3.29 -2.33 6.22
C GLN A 103 -3.85 -0.94 5.94
N VAL A 104 -3.80 -0.08 6.95
CA VAL A 104 -4.17 1.33 6.85
C VAL A 104 -3.07 2.17 7.44
N THR A 105 -2.75 3.27 6.77
CA THR A 105 -1.79 4.26 7.24
C THR A 105 -2.33 5.67 7.01
N GLN A 106 -1.85 6.64 7.78
CA GLN A 106 -2.17 8.06 7.63
C GLN A 106 -0.88 8.86 7.80
N GLN A 107 -0.85 10.09 7.27
CA GLN A 107 0.26 11.04 7.43
C GLN A 107 1.62 10.58 6.84
N VAL A 108 1.61 9.90 5.69
CA VAL A 108 2.85 9.56 4.97
C VAL A 108 3.45 10.83 4.35
N ALA A 109 4.63 11.23 4.79
CA ALA A 109 5.34 12.38 4.23
C ALA A 109 6.21 11.92 3.04
N ILE A 110 5.70 12.11 1.82
CA ILE A 110 6.51 12.00 0.60
C ILE A 110 7.26 13.33 0.41
N GLU A 111 8.59 13.30 0.39
CA GLU A 111 9.41 14.51 0.22
C GLU A 111 8.99 15.29 -1.04
N GLY A 112 8.81 16.61 -0.91
CA GLY A 112 8.61 17.52 -2.04
C GLY A 112 7.19 18.03 -2.31
N LYS A 113 6.14 17.58 -1.59
CA LYS A 113 4.79 18.20 -1.66
C LYS A 113 4.29 18.60 -0.27
N TYR A 114 3.76 19.84 -0.21
CA TYR A 114 3.18 20.57 0.93
C TYR A 114 2.86 19.76 2.20
N LYS A 115 3.31 20.31 3.34
CA LYS A 115 3.21 19.78 4.72
C LYS A 115 1.86 19.25 5.22
N ASN A 116 0.74 19.48 4.53
CA ASN A 116 -0.58 19.13 5.06
C ASN A 116 -1.51 18.62 3.94
N ARG A 117 -1.45 17.32 3.66
CA ARG A 117 -2.59 16.60 3.06
C ARG A 117 -3.02 15.53 4.05
N TYR A 118 -4.21 15.73 4.60
CA TYR A 118 -4.88 14.82 5.52
C TYR A 118 -5.56 13.72 4.67
N ASP A 119 -4.79 12.66 4.39
CA ASP A 119 -5.22 11.52 3.61
C ASP A 119 -5.00 10.21 4.40
N VAL A 120 -5.96 9.29 4.28
CA VAL A 120 -5.84 7.91 4.74
C VAL A 120 -5.52 7.03 3.53
N THR A 121 -4.47 6.22 3.62
CA THR A 121 -4.07 5.29 2.56
C THR A 121 -4.33 3.85 3.01
N ILE A 122 -5.00 3.09 2.15
CA ILE A 122 -5.16 1.65 2.32
C ILE A 122 -4.08 0.94 1.52
N LEU A 123 -3.40 0.03 2.20
CA LEU A 123 -2.39 -0.85 1.64
C LEU A 123 -2.97 -2.26 1.50
N ILE A 124 -2.76 -2.90 0.35
CA ILE A 124 -3.10 -4.31 0.11
C ILE A 124 -1.81 -5.03 -0.24
N ASN A 125 -1.42 -6.03 0.56
CA ASN A 125 -0.11 -6.67 0.48
C ASN A 125 1.05 -5.66 0.45
N GLY A 126 0.90 -4.57 1.22
CA GLY A 126 1.86 -3.46 1.29
C GLY A 126 1.84 -2.48 0.11
N LEU A 127 1.00 -2.69 -0.91
CA LEU A 127 0.84 -1.77 -2.05
C LEU A 127 -0.16 -0.65 -1.72
N PRO A 128 0.19 0.64 -1.90
CA PRO A 128 -0.74 1.76 -1.68
C PRO A 128 -1.72 1.89 -2.86
N LEU A 129 -2.91 1.29 -2.71
CA LEU A 129 -3.87 1.17 -3.81
C LEU A 129 -5.08 2.09 -3.69
N VAL A 130 -5.42 2.54 -2.48
CA VAL A 130 -6.56 3.45 -2.26
C VAL A 130 -6.12 4.62 -1.42
N GLN A 131 -6.32 5.83 -1.95
CA GLN A 131 -6.09 7.09 -1.23
C GLN A 131 -7.45 7.73 -0.95
N ILE A 132 -7.71 8.01 0.32
CA ILE A 132 -8.95 8.59 0.81
C ILE A 132 -8.63 10.02 1.28
N GLU A 133 -9.04 11.01 0.49
CA GLU A 133 -8.91 12.42 0.84
C GLU A 133 -10.13 12.86 1.65
N LEU A 134 -9.90 13.33 2.89
CA LEU A 134 -10.96 13.80 3.77
C LEU A 134 -11.00 15.34 3.77
N LYS A 135 -12.20 15.90 3.61
CA LYS A 135 -12.44 17.36 3.66
C LYS A 135 -13.35 17.72 4.83
N ARG A 136 -13.18 18.93 5.37
CA ARG A 136 -14.11 19.47 6.38
C ARG A 136 -15.50 19.58 5.78
N ARG A 137 -16.51 19.37 6.62
CA ARG A 137 -17.89 19.68 6.29
C ARG A 137 -18.05 21.17 5.95
N GLY A 138 -18.71 21.47 4.83
CA GLY A 138 -18.98 22.84 4.38
C GLY A 138 -17.98 23.39 3.35
N LEU A 139 -16.97 22.61 2.94
CA LEU A 139 -16.15 22.90 1.77
C LEU A 139 -16.66 22.06 0.60
N GLU A 140 -16.84 22.67 -0.57
CA GLU A 140 -17.18 21.94 -1.80
C GLU A 140 -16.03 21.03 -2.23
N LEU A 141 -16.39 19.84 -2.73
CA LEU A 141 -15.48 18.97 -3.46
C LEU A 141 -15.16 19.64 -4.80
N LYS A 142 -13.89 19.98 -5.04
CA LYS A 142 -13.42 20.41 -6.35
C LYS A 142 -12.92 19.23 -7.16
#